data_AF-A0A7N9IAC1-F1
#
_entry.id   AF-A0A7N9IAC1-F1
#
_cell.length_a   1.000
_cell.length_b   1.000
_cell.length_c   1.000
_cell.angle_alpha   90.00
_cell.angle_beta   90.00
_cell.angle_gamma   90.00
#
_symmetry.space_group_name_H-M   'P 1'
#
loop_
_entity.id
_entity.type
_entity.pdbx_description
1 polymer ?
#
loop_
_entity_poly.entity_id
_entity_poly.type
_entity_poly.pdbx_seq_one_letter_code
_entity_poly.pdbx_strand_id
1 'polypeptide(L)' 'MDMSVPIQLLGLLLLWLPGARCDIQMTQSPSSLSASVGDRVIHTCQVSQGIGNNLNWYQQKPGKP' A
#
# COMPACT_ATOMS: atom_id res chain seq x y z
N MET A 1 24.50 -34.48 24.18
CA MET A 1 23.66 -33.51 24.91
C MET A 1 22.63 -33.04 23.91
N ASP A 2 21.41 -33.52 24.09
CA ASP A 2 20.26 -33.31 23.20
C ASP A 2 19.91 -31.81 23.16
N MET A 3 19.97 -31.20 21.97
CA MET A 3 19.67 -29.77 21.78
C MET A 3 18.16 -29.60 21.58
N SER A 4 17.40 -29.91 22.62
CA SER A 4 15.99 -29.56 22.72
C SER A 4 15.88 -28.09 23.11
N VAL A 5 15.91 -27.18 22.13
CA VAL A 5 15.41 -25.82 22.34
C VAL A 5 13.94 -25.98 22.70
N PRO A 6 13.49 -25.61 23.91
CA PRO A 6 12.12 -25.85 24.32
C PRO A 6 11.20 -25.10 23.37
N ILE A 7 10.21 -25.82 22.82
CA ILE A 7 9.15 -25.32 21.92
C ILE A 7 8.53 -24.01 22.45
N GLN A 8 8.54 -23.83 23.77
CA GLN A 8 8.11 -22.61 24.46
C GLN A 8 8.91 -21.36 24.07
N LEU A 9 10.23 -21.46 23.89
CA LEU A 9 11.08 -20.33 23.52
C LEU A 9 10.83 -19.87 22.08
N LEU A 10 10.57 -20.81 21.17
CA LEU A 10 10.18 -20.50 19.79
C LEU A 10 8.80 -19.85 19.74
N GLY A 11 7.84 -20.35 20.53
CA GLY A 11 6.51 -19.74 20.68
C GLY A 11 6.58 -18.31 21.23
N LEU A 12 7.39 -18.08 22.27
CA LEU A 12 7.69 -16.75 22.81
C LEU A 12 8.31 -15.82 21.76
N LEU A 13 9.19 -16.31 20.88
CA LEU A 13 9.78 -15.50 19.81
C LEU A 13 8.75 -15.09 18.74
N LEU A 14 7.81 -15.97 18.40
CA LEU A 14 6.76 -15.72 17.40
C LEU A 14 5.73 -14.68 17.86
N LEU A 15 5.45 -14.60 19.17
CA LEU A 15 4.57 -13.59 19.79
C LEU A 15 5.14 -12.16 19.71
N TRP A 16 6.43 -12.02 19.44
CA TRP A 16 7.13 -10.73 19.34
C TRP A 16 7.32 -10.26 17.90
N LEU A 17 6.88 -11.05 16.92
CA LEU A 17 6.82 -10.59 15.54
C LEU A 17 5.68 -9.57 15.46
N PRO A 18 5.97 -8.26 15.25
CA PRO A 18 4.91 -7.30 14.98
C PRO A 18 4.13 -7.83 13.79
N GLY A 19 2.80 -7.93 13.93
CA GLY A 19 1.94 -8.46 12.88
C GLY A 19 2.25 -7.80 11.55
N ALA A 20 2.59 -8.61 10.54
CA ALA A 20 2.90 -8.10 9.21
C ALA A 20 1.65 -7.38 8.67
N ARG A 21 1.76 -6.08 8.41
CA ARG A 21 0.70 -5.31 7.74
C ARG A 21 0.80 -5.54 6.24
N CYS A 22 -0.15 -6.29 5.69
CA CYS A 22 -0.20 -6.67 4.28
C CYS A 22 -1.21 -5.82 3.49
N ASP A 23 -1.21 -4.51 3.72
CA ASP A 23 -2.09 -3.60 2.99
C ASP A 23 -1.64 -3.41 1.54
N ILE A 24 -2.61 -3.28 0.63
CA ILE A 24 -2.33 -2.92 -0.76
C ILE A 24 -2.10 -1.41 -0.83
N GLN A 25 -0.87 -1.01 -1.12
CA GLN A 25 -0.54 0.38 -1.34
C GLN A 25 -0.88 0.84 -2.77
N MET A 26 -1.46 2.03 -2.85
CA MET A 26 -1.76 2.77 -4.08
C MET A 26 -0.89 4.02 -4.13
N THR A 27 -0.01 4.13 -5.11
CA THR A 27 0.89 5.28 -5.27
C THR A 27 0.53 6.04 -6.52
N GLN A 28 0.15 7.32 -6.39
CA GLN A 28 -0.19 8.17 -7.52
C GLN A 28 0.93 9.16 -7.87
N SER A 29 1.15 9.39 -9.16
CA SER A 29 2.12 10.36 -9.66
C SER A 29 1.58 11.14 -10.87
N PRO A 30 1.95 12.42 -11.05
CA PRO A 30 2.61 13.26 -10.04
C PRO A 30 1.66 13.57 -8.87
N SER A 31 2.20 13.89 -7.70
CA SER A 31 1.42 14.28 -6.51
C SER A 31 0.75 15.65 -6.66
N SER A 32 1.35 16.54 -7.45
CA SER A 32 0.74 17.79 -7.90
C SER A 32 1.31 18.19 -9.26
N LEU A 33 0.51 18.87 -10.07
CA LEU A 33 0.93 19.43 -11.35
C LEU A 33 0.10 20.69 -11.62
N SER A 34 0.73 21.70 -12.22
CA SER A 34 0.05 22.83 -12.85
C SER A 34 0.15 22.67 -14.37
N ALA A 35 -0.93 22.95 -15.08
CA ALA A 35 -1.00 22.82 -16.54
C ALA A 35 -1.82 23.98 -17.13
N SER A 36 -1.59 24.30 -18.40
CA SER A 36 -2.36 25.31 -19.13
C SER A 36 -3.70 24.74 -19.62
N VAL A 37 -4.64 25.62 -19.95
CA VAL A 37 -5.92 25.20 -20.52
C VAL A 37 -5.67 24.57 -21.89
N GLY A 38 -6.15 23.35 -22.08
CA GLY A 38 -5.96 22.57 -23.31
C GLY A 38 -4.82 21.55 -23.22
N ASP A 39 -3.98 21.61 -22.18
CA ASP A 39 -2.93 20.61 -21.97
C ASP A 39 -3.53 19.25 -21.58
N ARG A 40 -2.92 18.17 -22.10
CA ARG A 40 -3.22 16.81 -21.65
C ARG A 40 -2.34 16.46 -20.46
N VAL A 41 -2.97 16.23 -19.31
CA VAL A 41 -2.29 15.70 -18.11
C VAL A 41 -2.43 14.19 -18.03
N ILE A 42 -1.40 13.52 -17.50
CA ILE A 42 -1.40 12.08 -17.26
C ILE A 42 -1.09 11.88 -15.77
N HIS A 43 -2.02 11.23 -15.06
CA HIS A 43 -1.78 10.71 -13.72
C HIS A 43 -1.64 9.19 -13.80
N THR A 44 -0.62 8.66 -13.12
CA THR A 44 -0.32 7.23 -13.05
C THR A 44 -0.67 6.74 -11.65
N CYS A 45 -1.27 5.56 -11.55
CA CYS A 45 -1.47 4.85 -10.29
C CYS A 45 -0.70 3.52 -10.34
N GLN A 46 0.28 3.35 -9.45
CA GLN A 46 1.00 2.10 -9.26
C GLN A 46 0.43 1.38 -8.05
N VAL A 47 0.08 0.11 -8.25
CA VAL A 47 -0.47 -0.75 -7.19
C VAL A 47 0.60 -1.75 -6.78
N SER A 48 0.81 -1.91 -5.48
CA SER A 48 1.84 -2.81 -4.93
C SER A 48 1.61 -4.30 -5.23
N GLN A 49 0.37 -4.70 -5.50
CA GLN A 49 -0.05 -6.10 -5.70
C GLN A 49 -1.18 -6.17 -6.74
N GLY A 50 -1.48 -7.37 -7.25
CA GLY A 50 -2.54 -7.56 -8.24
C GLY A 50 -3.94 -7.35 -7.65
N ILE A 51 -4.68 -6.38 -8.21
CA ILE A 51 -6.08 -6.07 -7.81
C ILE A 51 -7.12 -6.47 -8.87
N GLY A 52 -6.70 -7.22 -9.89
CA GLY A 52 -7.52 -7.49 -11.08
C GLY A 52 -7.91 -6.18 -11.77
N ASN A 53 -9.20 -6.02 -12.07
CA ASN A 53 -9.73 -4.84 -12.75
C ASN A 53 -10.43 -3.85 -11.80
N ASN A 54 -10.26 -4.01 -10.48
CA ASN A 54 -10.97 -3.24 -9.47
C ASN A 54 -10.30 -1.88 -9.18
N LEU A 55 -10.08 -1.07 -10.22
CA LEU A 55 -9.47 0.27 -10.11
C LEU A 55 -10.39 1.32 -10.74
N ASN A 56 -10.72 2.35 -9.97
CA ASN A 56 -11.57 3.47 -10.40
C ASN A 56 -10.87 4.81 -10.11
N TRP A 57 -11.16 5.81 -10.93
CA TRP A 57 -10.66 7.18 -10.74
C TRP A 57 -11.75 8.10 -10.17
N TYR A 58 -11.38 8.93 -9.20
CA TYR A 58 -12.27 9.89 -8.57
C TYR A 58 -11.62 11.28 -8.60
N GLN A 59 -12.44 12.31 -8.78
CA GLN A 59 -12.03 13.70 -8.73
C GLN A 59 -12.77 14.39 -7.58
N GLN A 60 -12.03 14.78 -6.54
CA GLN A 60 -12.56 15.66 -5.50
C GLN A 60 -12.26 17.11 -5.87
N LYS A 61 -13.31 17.91 -6.02
CA LYS A 61 -13.19 19.35 -6.27
C LYS A 61 -13.10 20.08 -4.92
N PRO A 62 -12.31 21.17 -4.84
CA PRO A 62 -12.26 21.98 -3.62
C PRO A 62 -13.66 22.39 -3.16
N GLY A 63 -13.95 22.21 -1.86
CA GLY A 63 -15.25 22.57 -1.26
C GLY A 63 -16.40 21.62 -1.55
N LYS A 64 -16.14 20.42 -2.10
CA LYS A 64 -17.13 19.35 -2.24
C LYS A 64 -16.74 18.16 -1.34
N PRO A 65 -17.67 17.64 -0.50
CA PRO A 65 -17.42 16.42 0.26
C PRO A 65 -17.19 15.24 -0.68
#